data_AF-A0A1I4YIT0-F1
#
_entry.id   AF-A0A1I4YIT0-F1
#
_cell.length_a   1.000
_cell.length_b   1.000
_cell.length_c   1.000
_cell.angle_alpha   90.00
_cell.angle_beta   90.00
_cell.angle_gamma   90.00
#
_symmetry.space_group_name_H-M   'P 1'
#
loop_
_entity.id
_entity.type
_entity.pdbx_description
1 polymer ?
#
loop_
_entity_poly.entity_id
_entity_poly.type
_entity_poly.pdbx_seq_one_letter_code
_entity_poly.pdbx_strand_id
1 'polypeptide(L)'
;MSEHDRTGPDIDLAAEEIRDRQGRRITEEYAERAAEEALQIARPGRPSLGTPGRHSPRVSFRIPEQTRRRAEQRAAEEGRSVSELAREALERYLHDTG
;
A
#
# COMPACT_ATOMS: atom_id res chain seq x y z
N MET A 1 -3.08 -15.73 0.88
CA MET A 1 -1.71 -16.05 0.44
C MET A 1 -1.85 -16.87 -0.81
N SER A 2 -1.55 -16.29 -1.97
CA SER A 2 -1.61 -17.01 -3.25
C SER A 2 -0.40 -17.94 -3.37
N GLU A 3 -0.52 -19.05 -4.09
CA GLU A 3 0.51 -20.10 -4.25
C GLU A 3 1.88 -19.62 -4.80
N HIS A 4 2.00 -18.35 -5.18
CA HIS A 4 3.20 -17.73 -5.75
C HIS A 4 4.20 -17.20 -4.70
N ASP A 5 3.86 -17.21 -3.39
CA ASP A 5 4.72 -16.73 -2.30
C ASP A 5 5.51 -17.85 -1.60
N ARG A 6 5.77 -18.98 -2.26
CA ARG A 6 6.67 -20.01 -1.72
C ARG A 6 8.11 -19.64 -2.04
N THR A 7 8.83 -19.14 -1.04
CA THR A 7 10.29 -19.06 -1.09
C THR A 7 10.88 -20.47 -1.22
N GLY A 8 11.77 -20.65 -2.20
CA GLY A 8 12.50 -21.90 -2.40
C GLY A 8 13.56 -22.13 -1.32
N PRO A 9 14.26 -23.28 -1.37
CA PRO A 9 15.44 -23.51 -0.54
C PRO A 9 16.50 -22.44 -0.82
N ASP A 10 17.35 -22.20 0.17
CA ASP A 10 18.48 -21.27 0.06
C ASP A 10 19.44 -21.74 -1.05
N ILE A 11 19.93 -20.80 -1.86
CA ILE A 11 20.75 -21.09 -3.04
C ILE A 11 22.13 -20.48 -2.83
N ASP A 12 23.18 -21.29 -2.95
CA ASP A 12 24.56 -20.80 -2.93
C ASP A 12 24.92 -20.12 -4.25
N LEU A 13 24.88 -18.79 -4.26
CA LEU A 13 25.15 -17.95 -5.43
C LEU A 13 26.63 -17.95 -5.86
N ALA A 14 27.54 -18.50 -5.04
CA ALA A 14 28.93 -18.71 -5.42
C ALA A 14 29.12 -20.00 -6.23
N ALA A 15 28.33 -21.04 -5.93
CA ALA A 15 28.37 -22.32 -6.61
C ALA A 15 27.46 -22.37 -7.85
N GLU A 16 26.32 -21.69 -7.82
CA GLU A 16 25.30 -21.75 -8.87
C GLU A 16 25.22 -20.45 -9.69
N GLU A 17 25.18 -20.56 -11.03
CA GLU A 17 24.97 -19.40 -11.91
C GLU A 17 23.48 -19.11 -12.08
N ILE A 18 22.95 -18.24 -11.23
CA ILE A 18 21.58 -17.75 -11.32
C ILE A 18 21.55 -16.40 -12.03
N ARG A 19 20.52 -16.17 -12.85
CA ARG A 19 20.32 -14.92 -13.59
C ARG A 19 18.95 -14.34 -13.33
N ASP A 20 18.85 -13.01 -13.34
CA ASP A 20 17.58 -12.31 -13.23
C ASP A 20 16.79 -12.35 -14.55
N ARG A 21 15.58 -11.75 -14.54
CA ARG A 21 14.72 -11.68 -15.74
C ARG A 21 15.32 -10.87 -16.90
N GLN A 22 16.37 -10.09 -16.64
CA GLN A 22 17.12 -9.32 -17.61
C GLN A 22 18.42 -10.02 -18.04
N GLY A 23 18.66 -11.25 -17.57
CA GLY A 23 19.84 -12.06 -17.91
C GLY A 23 21.11 -11.69 -17.12
N ARG A 24 21.03 -10.80 -16.14
CA ARG A 24 22.15 -10.38 -15.29
C ARG A 24 22.44 -11.44 -14.24
N ARG A 25 23.72 -11.75 -14.00
CA ARG A 25 24.12 -12.73 -12.99
C ARG A 25 23.79 -12.20 -11.60
N ILE A 26 23.10 -13.02 -10.82
CA ILE A 26 22.79 -12.78 -9.41
C ILE A 26 23.95 -13.35 -8.60
N THR A 27 24.73 -12.47 -8.00
CA THR A 27 25.78 -12.79 -7.02
C THR A 27 25.33 -12.34 -5.63
N GLU A 28 26.03 -12.76 -4.58
CA GLU A 28 25.75 -12.32 -3.21
C GLU A 28 25.76 -10.79 -3.09
N GLU A 29 26.82 -10.15 -3.58
CA GLU A 29 26.94 -8.68 -3.60
C GLU A 29 25.81 -8.00 -4.39
N TYR A 30 25.35 -8.60 -5.49
CA TYR A 30 24.23 -8.09 -6.27
C TYR A 30 22.91 -8.22 -5.49
N ALA A 31 22.71 -9.34 -4.80
CA ALA A 31 21.52 -9.61 -4.01
C ALA A 31 21.44 -8.69 -2.78
N GLU A 32 22.55 -8.52 -2.06
CA GLU A 32 22.67 -7.60 -0.92
C GLU A 32 22.38 -6.16 -1.34
N ARG A 33 23.00 -5.68 -2.42
CA ARG A 33 22.74 -4.33 -2.94
C ARG A 33 21.29 -4.14 -3.36
N ALA A 34 20.69 -5.14 -4.02
CA ALA A 34 19.28 -5.07 -4.42
C ALA A 34 18.34 -5.04 -3.20
N ALA A 35 18.68 -5.76 -2.12
CA ALA A 35 17.93 -5.74 -0.87
C ALA A 35 18.05 -4.39 -0.15
N GLU A 36 19.25 -3.82 -0.09
CA GLU A 36 19.49 -2.48 0.47
C GLU A 36 18.75 -1.40 -0.32
N GLU A 37 18.84 -1.41 -1.66
CA GLU A 37 18.08 -0.49 -2.51
C GLU A 37 16.57 -0.64 -2.31
N ALA A 38 16.08 -1.89 -2.20
CA ALA A 38 14.69 -2.16 -1.89
C ALA A 38 14.28 -1.61 -0.53
N LEU A 39 15.14 -1.70 0.50
CA LEU A 39 14.92 -1.11 1.83
C LEU A 39 14.92 0.43 1.79
N GLN A 40 15.78 1.05 0.98
CA GLN A 40 15.81 2.51 0.80
C GLN A 40 14.55 3.03 0.08
N ILE A 41 14.03 2.26 -0.88
CA ILE A 41 12.80 2.57 -1.62
C ILE A 41 11.55 2.18 -0.81
N ALA A 42 11.67 1.16 0.04
CA ALA A 42 10.61 0.70 0.93
C ALA A 42 10.39 1.75 2.03
N ARG A 43 9.51 2.71 1.72
CA ARG A 43 8.86 3.49 2.75
C ARG A 43 8.25 2.52 3.78
N PRO A 44 8.37 2.77 5.10
CA PRO A 44 7.59 2.03 6.08
C PRO A 44 6.14 2.08 5.60
N GLY A 45 5.50 0.91 5.47
CA GLY A 45 4.29 0.72 4.66
C GLY A 45 3.26 1.84 4.84
N ARG A 46 2.49 2.13 3.77
CA ARG A 46 1.53 3.25 3.64
C ARG A 46 1.25 3.94 4.99
N PRO A 47 1.86 5.11 5.28
CA PRO A 47 1.76 5.73 6.58
C PRO A 47 0.31 5.90 7.00
N SER A 48 0.01 5.57 8.26
CA SER A 48 -1.29 5.82 8.87
C SER A 48 -1.60 7.31 8.78
N LEU A 49 -2.84 7.67 8.45
CA LEU A 49 -3.31 9.05 8.39
C LEU A 49 -3.46 9.69 9.81
N GLY A 50 -2.54 9.42 10.73
CA GLY A 50 -2.53 9.86 12.12
C GLY A 50 -1.13 9.78 12.75
N THR A 51 -1.03 10.09 14.04
CA THR A 51 0.21 10.05 14.83
C THR A 51 0.95 8.71 14.66
N PRO A 52 2.29 8.71 14.50
CA PRO A 52 3.08 7.49 14.45
C PRO A 52 2.71 6.56 15.62
N GLY A 53 2.27 5.33 15.32
CA GLY A 53 1.99 4.31 16.33
C GLY A 53 0.52 4.17 16.79
N ARG A 54 -0.45 4.89 16.22
CA ARG A 54 -1.88 4.62 16.47
C ARG A 54 -2.65 4.38 15.16
N HIS A 55 -3.30 3.22 15.05
CA HIS A 55 -4.24 2.95 13.97
C HIS A 55 -5.36 4.00 13.96
N SER A 56 -5.72 4.50 12.78
CA SER A 56 -6.86 5.40 12.63
C SER A 56 -8.14 4.69 13.08
N PRO A 57 -9.01 5.34 13.87
CA PRO A 57 -10.28 4.74 14.27
C PRO A 57 -11.15 4.46 13.04
N ARG A 58 -11.81 3.29 13.05
CA ARG A 58 -12.72 2.88 11.97
C ARG A 58 -14.15 3.28 12.33
N VAL A 59 -14.77 4.09 11.46
CA VAL A 59 -16.18 4.46 11.55
C VAL A 59 -16.94 3.80 10.40
N SER A 60 -18.08 3.17 10.69
CA SER A 60 -18.96 2.57 9.69
C SER A 60 -20.40 3.02 9.89
N PHE A 61 -21.06 3.42 8.80
CA PHE A 61 -22.45 3.86 8.79
C PHE A 61 -23.22 3.11 7.70
N ARG A 62 -24.54 2.97 7.90
CA ARG A 62 -25.45 2.49 6.87
C ARG A 62 -25.97 3.69 6.09
N ILE A 63 -25.94 3.61 4.77
CA ILE A 63 -26.47 4.63 3.86
C ILE A 63 -27.35 3.97 2.80
N PRO A 64 -28.31 4.71 2.23
CA PRO A 64 -29.04 4.26 1.04
C PRO A 64 -28.08 3.89 -0.09
N GLU A 65 -28.44 2.89 -0.88
CA GLU A 65 -27.62 2.42 -2.01
C GLU A 65 -27.32 3.54 -3.02
N GLN A 66 -28.32 4.39 -3.30
CA GLN A 66 -28.16 5.53 -4.20
C GLN A 66 -27.10 6.52 -3.71
N THR A 67 -27.01 6.75 -2.38
CA THR A 67 -25.97 7.60 -1.78
C THR A 67 -24.59 7.01 -2.00
N ARG A 68 -24.43 5.68 -1.82
CA ARG A 68 -23.17 4.99 -2.08
C ARG A 68 -22.75 5.14 -3.53
N ARG A 69 -23.67 4.88 -4.48
CA ARG A 69 -23.39 5.00 -5.92
C ARG A 69 -22.95 6.41 -6.32
N ARG A 70 -23.61 7.45 -5.78
CA ARG A 70 -23.23 8.85 -6.03
C ARG A 70 -21.85 9.17 -5.47
N ALA A 71 -21.52 8.68 -4.29
CA ALA A 71 -20.19 8.86 -3.69
C ALA A 71 -19.09 8.19 -4.52
N GLU A 72 -19.35 6.98 -5.03
CA GLU A 72 -18.41 6.25 -5.91
C GLU A 72 -18.17 6.98 -7.23
N GLN A 73 -19.24 7.45 -7.87
CA GLN A 73 -19.14 8.24 -9.11
C GLN A 73 -18.32 9.51 -8.89
N ARG A 74 -18.63 10.26 -7.82
CA ARG A 74 -17.92 11.50 -7.49
C ARG A 74 -16.44 11.25 -7.18
N ALA A 75 -16.14 10.18 -6.45
CA ALA A 75 -14.77 9.79 -6.13
C ALA A 75 -13.98 9.47 -7.40
N ALA A 76 -14.59 8.75 -8.35
CA ALA A 76 -13.97 8.44 -9.64
C ALA A 76 -13.71 9.70 -10.48
N GLU A 77 -14.67 10.64 -10.54
CA GLU A 77 -14.51 11.92 -11.24
C GLU A 77 -13.38 12.78 -10.66
N GLU A 78 -13.20 12.75 -9.33
CA GLU A 78 -12.15 13.52 -8.65
C GLU A 78 -10.80 12.78 -8.57
N GLY A 79 -10.72 11.51 -9.00
CA GLY A 79 -9.52 10.68 -8.82
C GLY A 79 -9.18 10.38 -7.36
N ARG A 80 -10.19 10.35 -6.48
CA ARG A 80 -10.08 10.16 -5.04
C ARG A 80 -10.77 8.87 -4.59
N SER A 81 -10.57 8.47 -3.34
CA SER A 81 -11.33 7.38 -2.72
C SER A 81 -12.59 7.88 -2.02
N VAL A 82 -13.61 7.02 -1.93
CA VAL A 82 -14.84 7.30 -1.16
C VAL A 82 -14.52 7.63 0.31
N SER A 83 -13.49 7.00 0.88
CA SER A 83 -13.06 7.27 2.26
C SER A 83 -12.45 8.66 2.44
N GLU A 84 -11.80 9.22 1.42
CA GLU A 84 -11.31 10.60 1.46
C GLU A 84 -12.45 11.60 1.41
N LEU A 85 -13.42 11.39 0.52
CA LEU A 85 -14.63 12.22 0.46
C LEU A 85 -15.41 12.17 1.77
N ALA A 86 -15.58 10.97 2.35
CA ALA A 86 -16.30 10.79 3.61
C ALA A 86 -15.61 11.49 4.77
N ARG A 87 -14.26 11.41 4.85
CA ARG A 87 -13.48 12.11 5.87
C ARG A 87 -13.62 13.62 5.75
N GLU A 88 -13.41 14.15 4.55
CA GLU A 88 -13.49 15.59 4.31
C GLU A 88 -14.91 16.14 4.57
N ALA A 89 -15.95 15.40 4.17
CA ALA A 89 -17.33 15.79 4.46
C ALA A 89 -17.61 15.84 5.97
N LEU A 90 -17.10 14.87 6.72
CA LEU A 90 -17.24 14.83 8.17
C LEU A 90 -16.46 15.97 8.85
N GLU A 91 -15.22 16.22 8.43
CA GLU A 91 -14.38 17.32 8.95
C GLU A 91 -15.03 18.68 8.68
N ARG A 92 -15.55 18.92 7.46
CA ARG A 92 -16.28 20.14 7.12
C ARG A 92 -17.53 20.32 7.98
N TYR A 93 -18.34 19.26 8.10
CA TYR A 93 -19.55 19.31 8.94
C TYR A 93 -19.23 19.70 10.39
N LEU A 94 -18.17 19.14 10.97
CA LEU A 94 -17.76 19.44 12.34
C LEU A 94 -17.16 20.85 12.49
N HIS A 95 -16.45 21.35 11.48
CA HIS A 95 -15.92 22.71 11.47
C HIS A 95 -17.03 23.75 11.36
N ASP A 96 -18.04 23.52 10.53
CA ASP A 96 -19.15 24.45 10.31
C ASP A 96 -20.16 24.46 11.47
N THR A 97 -20.09 23.48 12.37
CA THR A 97 -20.99 23.34 13.53
C THR A 97 -20.35 23.85 14.84
N GLY A 98 -19.12 24.38 14.79
CA GLY A 98 -18.39 24.98 15.92
C GLY A 98 -18.50 26.50 15.97
#